data_AF-A0A1M5FQR0-F1
#
_entry.id   AF-A0A1M5FQR0-F1
#
_cell.length_a   1.000
_cell.length_b   1.000
_cell.length_c   1.000
_cell.angle_alpha   90.00
_cell.angle_beta   90.00
_cell.angle_gamma   90.00
#
_symmetry.space_group_name_H-M   'P 1'
#
loop_
_entity.id
_entity.type
_entity.pdbx_description
1 polymer ?
#
loop_
_entity_poly.entity_id
_entity_poly.type
_entity_poly.pdbx_seq_one_letter_code
_entity_poly.pdbx_strand_id
1 'polypeptide(L)'
;MPAEDKSLLEETIGHFRRIARENRFAENAAVPHDADRCLVCRPEKASEDPFTIYVEVVARSIPERRPALDEDLVAAVNEDLALYGESQTITLGDLEQRKEEAMEAWRFWVRNALETGLELLSVHSPTSLEFSLEDAQGDPARERFVDEKIRFLTDAILGRKG
;
A
#
# COMPACT_ATOMS: atom_id res chain seq x y z
N MET A 1 -2.64 -20.28 4.71
CA MET A 1 -2.63 -20.35 3.24
C MET A 1 -2.11 -21.68 2.70
N PRO A 2 -2.93 -22.42 1.92
CA PRO A 2 -2.49 -23.49 1.01
C PRO A 2 -1.39 -23.07 0.03
N ALA A 3 -0.64 -24.02 -0.53
CA ALA A 3 0.49 -23.73 -1.42
C ALA A 3 0.09 -23.06 -2.74
N GLU A 4 -1.08 -23.42 -3.28
CA GLU A 4 -1.61 -22.84 -4.52
C GLU A 4 -1.99 -21.36 -4.33
N ASP A 5 -2.71 -21.04 -3.25
CA ASP A 5 -3.09 -19.67 -2.92
C ASP A 5 -1.88 -18.76 -2.68
N LYS A 6 -0.83 -19.31 -2.06
CA LYS A 6 0.44 -18.61 -1.89
C LYS A 6 1.09 -18.28 -3.23
N SER A 7 1.07 -19.21 -4.18
CA SER A 7 1.57 -18.98 -5.54
C SER A 7 0.78 -17.88 -6.25
N LEU A 8 -0.55 -17.91 -6.18
CA LEU A 8 -1.42 -16.90 -6.79
C LEU A 8 -1.18 -15.51 -6.19
N LEU A 9 -1.05 -15.43 -4.87
CA LEU A 9 -0.74 -14.17 -4.18
C LEU A 9 0.64 -13.64 -4.56
N GLU A 10 1.68 -14.49 -4.58
CA GLU A 10 3.03 -14.08 -4.97
C GLU A 10 3.11 -13.59 -6.42
N GLU A 11 2.38 -14.23 -7.34
CA GLU A 11 2.27 -13.78 -8.73
C GLU A 11 1.54 -12.44 -8.85
N THR A 12 0.43 -12.28 -8.13
CA THR A 12 -0.34 -11.03 -8.08
C THR A 12 0.54 -9.90 -7.53
N ILE A 13 1.22 -10.12 -6.40
CA ILE A 13 2.18 -9.15 -5.84
C ILE A 13 3.30 -8.85 -6.83
N GLY A 14 3.84 -9.87 -7.52
CA GLY A 14 4.91 -9.70 -8.50
C GLY A 14 4.49 -8.82 -9.69
N HIS A 15 3.23 -8.92 -10.11
CA HIS A 15 2.65 -8.06 -11.14
C HIS A 15 2.59 -6.60 -10.67
N PHE A 16 1.98 -6.33 -9.51
CA PHE A 16 1.83 -4.94 -9.04
C PHE A 16 3.14 -4.28 -8.60
N ARG A 17 4.10 -5.05 -8.08
CA ARG A 17 5.46 -4.55 -7.83
C ARG A 17 6.15 -4.10 -9.12
N ARG A 18 5.90 -4.77 -10.24
CA ARG A 18 6.42 -4.35 -11.55
C ARG A 18 5.76 -3.04 -12.01
N ILE A 19 4.44 -2.95 -11.91
CA ILE A 19 3.69 -1.72 -12.18
C ILE A 19 4.25 -0.56 -11.35
N ALA A 20 4.55 -0.81 -10.07
CA ALA A 20 5.10 0.17 -9.16
C ALA A 20 6.47 0.69 -9.58
N ARG A 21 7.40 -0.21 -9.95
CA ARG A 21 8.75 0.16 -10.44
C ARG A 21 8.69 0.96 -11.73
N GLU A 22 7.75 0.63 -12.60
CA GLU A 22 7.56 1.33 -13.88
C GLU A 22 6.78 2.64 -13.72
N ASN A 23 6.28 2.95 -12.52
CA ASN A 23 5.42 4.09 -12.23
C ASN A 23 4.15 4.13 -13.10
N ARG A 24 3.57 2.97 -13.40
CA ARG A 24 2.42 2.81 -14.32
C ARG A 24 1.10 2.52 -13.59
N PHE A 25 0.95 2.96 -12.35
CA PHE A 25 -0.23 2.64 -11.54
C PHE A 25 -1.56 3.15 -12.14
N ALA A 26 -1.56 4.31 -12.80
CA ALA A 26 -2.76 4.83 -13.48
C ALA A 26 -3.15 3.98 -14.70
N GLU A 27 -2.21 3.22 -15.26
CA GLU A 27 -2.39 2.32 -16.40
C GLU A 27 -2.41 0.85 -15.98
N ASN A 28 -2.63 0.56 -14.70
CA ASN A 28 -2.41 -0.78 -14.14
C ASN A 28 -3.17 -1.88 -14.91
N ALA A 29 -4.39 -1.60 -15.38
CA ALA A 29 -5.23 -2.51 -16.15
C ALA A 29 -4.67 -2.86 -17.53
N ALA A 30 -3.81 -2.01 -18.09
CA ALA A 30 -3.20 -2.19 -19.41
C ALA A 30 -1.87 -2.96 -19.36
N VAL A 31 -1.35 -3.26 -18.16
CA VAL A 31 -0.09 -3.97 -18.00
C VAL A 31 -0.32 -5.49 -18.13
N PRO A 32 0.32 -6.18 -19.11
CA PRO A 32 0.06 -7.59 -19.36
C PRO A 32 0.36 -8.49 -18.16
N HIS A 33 -0.57 -9.40 -17.85
CA HIS A 33 -0.45 -10.42 -16.83
C HIS A 33 -1.44 -11.57 -17.11
N ASP A 34 -1.35 -12.66 -16.33
CA ASP A 34 -2.35 -13.73 -16.38
C ASP A 34 -3.56 -13.34 -15.51
N ALA A 35 -4.59 -12.81 -16.16
CA ALA A 35 -5.81 -12.36 -15.47
C ALA A 35 -6.57 -13.48 -14.77
N ASP A 36 -6.39 -14.74 -15.18
CA ASP A 36 -7.03 -15.87 -14.51
C ASP A 36 -6.30 -16.28 -13.23
N ARG A 37 -5.05 -15.86 -13.06
CA ARG A 37 -4.25 -16.13 -11.84
C ARG A 37 -4.13 -14.92 -10.92
N CYS A 38 -4.47 -13.73 -11.40
CA CYS A 38 -4.44 -12.51 -10.61
C CYS A 38 -5.61 -12.45 -9.62
N LEU A 39 -5.32 -12.38 -8.32
CA LEU A 39 -6.34 -12.32 -7.27
C LEU A 39 -7.08 -10.98 -7.20
N VAL A 40 -6.56 -9.93 -7.86
CA VAL A 40 -7.30 -8.67 -8.05
C VAL A 40 -8.31 -8.80 -9.18
N CYS A 41 -8.00 -9.60 -10.22
CA CYS A 41 -8.93 -9.89 -11.31
C CYS A 41 -9.93 -10.99 -10.96
N ARG A 42 -9.52 -11.96 -10.13
CA ARG A 42 -10.33 -13.12 -9.71
C ARG A 42 -10.38 -13.21 -8.18
N PRO A 43 -10.97 -12.22 -7.49
CA PRO A 43 -11.04 -12.22 -6.03
C PRO A 43 -11.76 -13.45 -5.46
N GLU A 44 -12.66 -14.08 -6.23
CA GLU A 44 -13.35 -15.32 -5.87
C GLU A 44 -12.44 -16.55 -5.76
N LYS A 45 -11.22 -16.47 -6.32
CA LYS A 45 -10.21 -17.55 -6.21
C LYS A 45 -9.41 -17.47 -4.92
N ALA A 46 -9.54 -16.39 -4.15
CA ALA A 46 -8.91 -16.27 -2.86
C ALA A 46 -9.56 -17.20 -1.83
N SER A 47 -8.75 -17.99 -1.12
CA SER A 47 -9.21 -18.70 0.08
C SER A 47 -9.24 -17.81 1.33
N GLU A 48 -8.53 -16.68 1.28
CA GLU A 48 -8.48 -15.67 2.33
C GLU A 48 -9.38 -14.48 1.96
N ASP A 49 -9.62 -13.61 2.94
CA ASP A 49 -10.40 -12.40 2.77
C ASP A 49 -9.83 -11.53 1.63
N PRO A 50 -10.60 -11.22 0.56
CA PRO A 50 -10.11 -10.39 -0.53
C PRO A 50 -9.59 -9.02 -0.08
N PHE A 51 -10.15 -8.44 0.99
CA PHE A 51 -9.66 -7.19 1.55
C PHE A 51 -8.19 -7.29 1.97
N THR A 52 -7.80 -8.36 2.69
CA THR A 52 -6.42 -8.52 3.16
C THR A 52 -5.46 -8.74 2.00
N ILE A 53 -5.90 -9.42 0.94
CA ILE A 53 -5.11 -9.59 -0.29
C ILE A 53 -4.86 -8.26 -0.96
N TYR A 54 -5.89 -7.41 -1.12
CA TYR A 54 -5.75 -6.12 -1.77
C TYR A 54 -4.80 -5.22 -0.98
N VAL A 55 -4.98 -5.13 0.35
CA VAL A 55 -4.09 -4.37 1.22
C VAL A 55 -2.66 -4.90 1.17
N GLU A 56 -2.44 -6.23 1.15
CA GLU A 56 -1.11 -6.83 1.01
C GLU A 56 -0.47 -6.46 -0.33
N VAL A 57 -1.20 -6.56 -1.43
CA VAL A 57 -0.72 -6.20 -2.78
C VAL A 57 -0.26 -4.75 -2.83
N VAL A 58 -1.05 -3.82 -2.29
CA VAL A 58 -0.69 -2.40 -2.23
C VAL A 58 0.53 -2.19 -1.33
N ALA A 59 0.51 -2.73 -0.11
CA ALA A 59 1.60 -2.60 0.85
C ALA A 59 2.93 -3.12 0.30
N ARG A 60 2.92 -4.20 -0.48
CA ARG A 60 4.13 -4.74 -1.13
C ARG A 60 4.63 -3.91 -2.29
N SER A 61 3.77 -3.08 -2.88
CA SER A 61 4.07 -2.26 -4.04
C SER A 61 4.61 -0.88 -3.67
N ILE A 62 4.19 -0.30 -2.54
CA ILE A 62 4.65 1.02 -2.08
C ILE A 62 6.19 1.10 -1.96
N PRO A 63 6.91 0.15 -1.31
CA PRO A 63 8.37 0.23 -1.20
C PRO A 63 9.12 0.07 -2.52
N GLU A 64 8.47 -0.42 -3.58
CA GLU A 64 9.10 -0.46 -4.91
C GLU A 64 9.14 0.93 -5.55
N ARG A 65 8.14 1.77 -5.26
CA ARG A 65 8.07 3.15 -5.74
C ARG A 65 8.80 4.13 -4.82
N ARG A 66 8.78 3.88 -3.50
CA ARG A 66 9.46 4.67 -2.47
C ARG A 66 10.38 3.76 -1.65
N PRO A 67 11.58 3.43 -2.17
CA PRO A 67 12.44 2.40 -1.60
C PRO A 67 13.24 2.83 -0.38
N ALA A 68 13.30 4.14 -0.10
CA ALA A 68 14.06 4.72 0.99
C ALA A 68 13.40 6.02 1.48
N LEU A 69 13.79 6.44 2.66
CA LEU A 69 13.48 7.76 3.20
C LEU A 69 14.47 8.79 2.62
N ASP A 70 13.94 9.79 1.92
CA ASP A 70 14.69 10.92 1.36
C ASP A 70 13.88 12.23 1.46
N GLU A 71 14.50 13.35 1.10
CA GLU A 71 13.86 14.67 1.14
C GLU A 71 12.63 14.78 0.22
N ASP A 72 12.64 14.08 -0.93
CA ASP A 72 11.51 14.06 -1.86
C ASP A 72 10.29 13.37 -1.23
N LEU A 73 10.49 12.29 -0.48
CA LEU A 73 9.43 11.64 0.28
C LEU A 73 8.93 12.52 1.43
N VAL A 74 9.81 13.21 2.15
CA VAL A 74 9.42 14.16 3.20
C VAL A 74 8.58 15.29 2.62
N ALA A 75 8.96 15.82 1.46
CA ALA A 75 8.18 16.82 0.74
C ALA A 75 6.79 16.30 0.39
N ALA A 76 6.67 15.07 -0.13
CA ALA A 76 5.38 14.45 -0.43
C ALA A 76 4.51 14.25 0.83
N VAL A 77 5.10 13.88 1.96
CA VAL A 77 4.36 13.78 3.24
C VAL A 77 3.83 15.15 3.67
N ASN A 78 4.65 16.20 3.57
CA ASN A 78 4.24 17.56 3.92
C ASN A 78 3.18 18.12 2.95
N GLU A 79 3.25 17.78 1.66
CA GLU A 79 2.22 18.14 0.68
C GLU A 79 0.87 17.50 1.04
N ASP A 80 0.86 16.21 1.38
CA ASP A 80 -0.36 15.53 1.83
C ASP A 80 -0.91 16.18 3.11
N LEU A 81 -0.07 16.47 4.11
CA LEU A 81 -0.50 17.19 5.31
C LEU A 81 -1.19 18.52 4.97
N ALA A 82 -0.58 19.32 4.10
CA ALA A 82 -1.12 20.61 3.70
C ALA A 82 -2.47 20.47 2.96
N LEU A 83 -2.63 19.44 2.11
CA LEU A 83 -3.89 19.15 1.42
C LEU A 83 -5.04 18.84 2.39
N TYR A 84 -4.73 18.23 3.53
CA TYR A 84 -5.70 17.93 4.59
C TYR A 84 -5.83 19.06 5.63
N GLY A 85 -5.18 20.21 5.40
CA GLY A 85 -5.29 21.40 6.25
C GLY A 85 -4.41 21.35 7.50
N GLU A 86 -3.48 20.40 7.58
CA GLU A 86 -2.50 20.35 8.67
C GLU A 86 -1.43 21.43 8.46
N SER A 87 -1.16 22.20 9.52
CA SER A 87 -0.17 23.30 9.48
C SER A 87 1.24 22.87 9.88
N GLN A 88 1.40 21.63 10.35
CA GLN A 88 2.69 21.09 10.73
C GLN A 88 3.56 20.84 9.49
N THR A 89 4.87 20.97 9.67
CA THR A 89 5.85 20.60 8.65
C THR A 89 6.93 19.80 9.34
N ILE A 90 7.22 18.61 8.81
CA ILE A 90 8.22 17.70 9.34
C ILE A 90 9.47 17.73 8.47
N THR A 91 10.62 17.39 9.05
CA THR A 91 11.89 17.26 8.33
C THR A 91 12.34 15.81 8.24
N LEU A 92 13.29 15.53 7.35
CA LEU A 92 13.96 14.23 7.26
C LEU A 92 14.51 13.79 8.63
N GLY A 93 15.19 14.70 9.32
CA GLY A 93 15.77 14.43 10.64
C GLY A 93 14.72 14.11 11.72
N ASP A 94 13.50 14.63 11.61
CA ASP A 94 12.42 14.31 12.56
C ASP A 94 11.95 12.86 12.41
N LEU A 95 11.86 12.36 11.16
CA LEU A 95 11.52 10.97 10.87
C LEU A 95 12.66 10.02 11.24
N GLU A 96 13.92 10.39 10.97
CA GLU A 96 15.09 9.61 11.38
C GLU A 96 15.18 9.45 12.90
N GLN A 97 14.85 10.52 13.64
CA GLN A 97 14.80 10.52 15.10
C GLN A 97 13.49 9.94 15.65
N ARG A 98 12.53 9.60 14.78
CA ARG A 98 11.20 9.09 15.13
C ARG A 98 10.47 9.99 16.14
N LYS A 99 10.54 11.31 15.93
CA LYS A 99 9.76 12.26 16.74
C LYS A 99 8.27 11.97 16.60
N GLU A 100 7.52 12.15 17.68
CA GLU A 100 6.11 11.75 17.77
C GLU A 100 5.25 12.35 16.65
N GLU A 101 5.29 13.67 16.47
CA GLU A 101 4.57 14.40 15.42
C GLU A 101 4.95 13.91 14.01
N ALA A 102 6.23 13.65 13.77
CA ALA A 102 6.70 13.11 12.49
C ALA A 102 6.21 11.69 12.24
N MET A 103 6.15 10.86 13.28
CA MET A 103 5.60 9.51 13.17
C MET A 103 4.09 9.50 12.98
N GLU A 104 3.36 10.49 13.51
CA GLU A 104 1.93 10.68 13.24
C GLU A 104 1.69 11.07 11.79
N ALA A 105 2.41 12.09 11.29
CA ALA A 105 2.40 12.48 9.89
C ALA A 105 2.75 11.33 8.95
N TRP A 106 3.77 10.54 9.31
CA TRP A 106 4.15 9.34 8.56
C TRP A 106 3.03 8.30 8.52
N ARG A 107 2.41 7.98 9.66
CA ARG A 107 1.29 7.02 9.72
C ARG A 107 0.12 7.50 8.86
N PHE A 108 -0.18 8.80 8.91
CA PHE A 108 -1.21 9.42 8.09
C PHE A 108 -0.90 9.24 6.60
N TRP A 109 0.30 9.60 6.17
CA TRP A 109 0.75 9.42 4.78
C TRP A 109 0.68 7.95 4.33
N VAL A 110 1.13 7.01 5.17
CA VAL A 110 1.06 5.57 4.84
C VAL A 110 -0.38 5.11 4.66
N ARG A 111 -1.31 5.58 5.50
CA ARG A 111 -2.74 5.25 5.35
C ARG A 111 -3.29 5.80 4.04
N ASN A 112 -2.99 7.04 3.69
CA ASN A 112 -3.42 7.62 2.42
C ASN A 112 -2.84 6.86 1.22
N ALA A 113 -1.56 6.49 1.27
CA ALA A 113 -0.92 5.72 0.22
C ALA A 113 -1.56 4.33 0.04
N LEU A 114 -1.96 3.67 1.13
CA LEU A 114 -2.73 2.44 1.08
C LEU A 114 -4.11 2.66 0.46
N GLU A 115 -4.83 3.69 0.90
CA GLU A 115 -6.17 4.05 0.39
C GLU A 115 -6.14 4.31 -1.12
N THR A 116 -5.25 5.17 -1.59
CA THR A 116 -5.04 5.44 -3.02
C THR A 116 -4.69 4.18 -3.79
N GLY A 117 -3.90 3.28 -3.20
CA GLY A 117 -3.60 2.00 -3.82
C GLY A 117 -4.84 1.12 -4.00
N LEU A 118 -5.72 1.06 -2.99
CA LEU A 118 -6.97 0.31 -3.07
C LEU A 118 -7.92 0.88 -4.13
N GLU A 119 -8.06 2.21 -4.18
CA GLU A 119 -8.81 2.90 -5.23
C GLU A 119 -8.30 2.56 -6.63
N LEU A 120 -6.98 2.47 -6.81
CA LEU A 120 -6.38 2.11 -8.09
C LEU A 120 -6.57 0.63 -8.44
N LEU A 121 -6.64 -0.27 -7.45
CA LEU A 121 -6.94 -1.68 -7.67
C LEU A 121 -8.39 -1.91 -8.07
N SER A 122 -9.33 -1.08 -7.59
CA SER A 122 -10.77 -1.25 -7.88
C SER A 122 -11.09 -1.14 -9.37
N VAL A 123 -10.28 -0.40 -10.12
CA VAL A 123 -10.42 -0.20 -11.58
C VAL A 123 -9.51 -1.11 -12.41
N HIS A 124 -8.79 -2.05 -11.77
CA HIS A 124 -7.82 -2.91 -12.45
C HIS A 124 -8.46 -3.88 -13.45
N SER A 125 -9.66 -4.37 -13.14
CA SER A 125 -10.44 -5.26 -14.01
C SER A 125 -11.94 -5.08 -13.78
N PRO A 126 -12.80 -5.54 -14.71
CA PRO A 126 -14.26 -5.48 -14.53
C PRO A 126 -14.80 -6.24 -13.32
N THR A 127 -14.00 -7.14 -12.74
CA THR A 127 -14.34 -7.99 -11.58
C THR A 127 -13.58 -7.60 -10.33
N SER A 128 -12.77 -6.54 -10.38
CA SER A 128 -12.08 -6.02 -9.22
C SER A 128 -13.08 -5.46 -8.21
N LEU A 129 -12.75 -5.61 -6.93
CA LEU A 129 -13.58 -5.12 -5.83
C LEU A 129 -13.11 -3.73 -5.41
N GLU A 130 -14.06 -2.94 -4.96
CA GLU A 130 -13.81 -1.66 -4.32
C GLU A 130 -13.67 -1.90 -2.81
N PHE A 131 -12.56 -1.42 -2.26
CA PHE A 131 -12.27 -1.47 -0.82
C PHE A 131 -11.73 -0.13 -0.36
N SER A 132 -12.04 0.22 0.88
CA SER A 132 -11.47 1.32 1.64
C SER A 132 -10.85 0.79 2.93
N LEU A 133 -9.85 1.47 3.50
CA LEU A 133 -9.40 1.14 4.85
C LEU A 133 -10.51 1.30 5.91
N GLU A 134 -11.58 2.04 5.61
CA GLU A 134 -12.77 2.10 6.46
C GLU A 134 -13.52 0.75 6.53
N ASP A 135 -13.37 -0.13 5.54
CA ASP A 135 -13.96 -1.49 5.56
C ASP A 135 -13.30 -2.41 6.59
N ALA A 136 -12.20 -1.97 7.22
CA ALA A 136 -11.64 -2.63 8.38
C ALA A 136 -12.38 -2.28 9.67
N GLN A 137 -13.06 -1.13 9.74
CA GLN A 137 -13.61 -0.60 10.99
C GLN A 137 -14.65 -1.54 11.59
N GLY A 138 -14.46 -1.91 12.85
CA GLY A 138 -15.35 -2.83 13.56
C GLY A 138 -15.05 -4.32 13.31
N ASP A 139 -14.06 -4.63 12.47
CA ASP A 139 -13.46 -5.97 12.36
C ASP A 139 -12.04 -5.97 12.97
N PRO A 140 -11.87 -6.50 14.20
CA PRO A 140 -10.57 -6.53 14.87
C PRO A 140 -9.47 -7.32 14.15
N ALA A 141 -9.81 -8.22 13.23
CA ALA A 141 -8.82 -8.94 12.43
C ALA A 141 -8.29 -8.04 11.30
N ARG A 142 -9.18 -7.34 10.59
CA ARG A 142 -8.80 -6.40 9.54
C ARG A 142 -8.06 -5.19 10.08
N GLU A 143 -8.52 -4.60 11.19
CA GLU A 143 -7.84 -3.45 11.84
C GLU A 143 -6.39 -3.80 12.19
N ARG A 144 -6.18 -4.95 12.85
CA ARG A 144 -4.82 -5.43 13.19
C ARG A 144 -3.97 -5.69 11.95
N PHE A 145 -4.57 -6.19 10.87
CA PHE A 145 -3.86 -6.45 9.62
C PHE A 145 -3.40 -5.14 8.97
N VAL A 146 -4.26 -4.12 8.92
CA VAL A 146 -3.89 -2.78 8.43
C VAL A 146 -2.75 -2.20 9.27
N ASP A 147 -2.84 -2.26 10.59
CA ASP A 147 -1.76 -1.81 11.50
C ASP A 147 -0.44 -2.57 11.29
N GLU A 148 -0.52 -3.88 11.01
CA GLU A 148 0.64 -4.67 10.62
C GLU A 148 1.26 -4.14 9.32
N LYS A 149 0.46 -3.79 8.31
CA LYS A 149 0.98 -3.26 7.05
C LYS A 149 1.56 -1.86 7.18
N ILE A 150 0.98 -1.02 8.02
CA ILE A 150 1.56 0.28 8.36
C ILE A 150 2.94 0.10 9.00
N ARG A 151 3.10 -0.83 9.96
CA ARG A 151 4.41 -1.15 10.55
C ARG A 151 5.38 -1.72 9.52
N PHE A 152 4.93 -2.65 8.68
CA PHE A 152 5.74 -3.20 7.59
C PHE A 152 6.31 -2.11 6.68
N LEU A 153 5.47 -1.15 6.26
CA LEU A 153 5.89 -0.03 5.40
C LEU A 153 6.85 0.90 6.13
N THR A 154 6.58 1.18 7.40
CA THR A 154 7.45 1.96 8.28
C THR A 154 8.85 1.33 8.33
N ASP A 155 8.94 0.03 8.59
CA ASP A 155 10.22 -0.67 8.68
C ASP A 155 10.89 -0.82 7.31
N ALA A 156 10.12 -1.03 6.24
CA ALA A 156 10.65 -1.18 4.89
C ALA A 156 11.28 0.11 4.35
N ILE A 157 10.75 1.28 4.73
CA ILE A 157 11.15 2.58 4.19
C ILE A 157 12.05 3.34 5.18
N LEU A 158 11.63 3.51 6.43
CA LEU A 158 12.41 4.20 7.47
C LEU A 158 13.52 3.33 8.06
N GLY A 159 13.39 1.99 7.98
CA GLY A 159 14.38 1.06 8.52
C GLY A 159 15.59 0.84 7.61
N ARG A 160 15.51 1.26 6.34
CA ARG A 160 16.64 1.23 5.41
C ARG A 160 17.49 2.48 5.62
N LYS A 161 18.62 2.32 6.30
CA LYS A 161 19.68 3.32 6.26
C LYS A 161 20.27 3.32 4.84
N GLY A 162 20.22 4.46 4.17
CA GLY A 162 20.93 4.70 2.91
C GLY A 162 22.44 4.53 3.05
#